data_AF-A0A484I9V2-F1
#
_entry.id   AF-A0A484I9V2-F1
#
_cell.length_a   1.000
_cell.length_b   1.000
_cell.length_c   1.000
_cell.angle_alpha   90.00
_cell.angle_beta   90.00
_cell.angle_gamma   90.00
#
_symmetry.space_group_name_H-M   'P 1'
#
loop_
_entity.id
_entity.type
_entity.pdbx_description
1 polymer ?
#
loop_
_entity_poly.entity_id
_entity_poly.type
_entity_poly.pdbx_seq_one_letter_code
_entity_poly.pdbx_strand_id
1 'polypeptide(L)'
;MNKGIGPLPDVSEMLSKSKEDRIVSYRRFFADLRLSRLYFHLTVLDYFSGMDNPDNKNNFSKELEDFVSYYDGVKLWLDNLTNEKSIYEEFRDQCLQEIKAIKVIIQTYEDRMKQSLTDSTSTSSSTSDMTSVKD
;
A
#
# COMPACT_ATOMS: atom_id res chain seq x y z
N MET A 1 3.79 8.43 8.24
CA MET A 1 2.94 8.03 9.40
C MET A 1 1.53 7.80 8.89
N ASN A 2 1.13 6.54 8.71
CA ASN A 2 -0.24 6.17 8.36
C ASN A 2 -1.20 6.67 9.44
N LYS A 3 -1.86 7.82 9.18
CA LYS A 3 -2.59 8.60 10.19
C LYS A 3 -3.83 7.91 10.80
N GLY A 4 -4.13 6.66 10.41
CA GLY A 4 -5.32 5.94 10.86
C GLY A 4 -5.08 4.52 11.37
N ILE A 5 -3.83 4.06 11.49
CA ILE A 5 -3.54 2.67 11.83
C ILE A 5 -2.68 2.63 13.09
N GLY A 6 -3.21 1.98 14.14
CA GLY A 6 -2.48 1.78 15.39
C GLY A 6 -1.26 0.87 15.20
N PRO A 7 -0.32 0.85 16.17
CA PRO A 7 0.78 -0.10 16.15
C PRO A 7 0.26 -1.54 16.12
N LEU A 8 1.05 -2.45 15.53
CA LEU A 8 0.74 -3.87 15.56
C LEU A 8 0.65 -4.33 17.03
N PRO A 9 -0.36 -5.13 17.41
CA PRO A 9 -0.46 -5.66 18.76
C PRO A 9 0.77 -6.50 19.09
N ASP A 10 1.28 -6.40 20.32
CA ASP A 10 2.37 -7.26 20.76
C ASP A 10 1.93 -8.74 20.78
N VAL A 11 2.79 -9.63 20.27
CA VAL A 11 2.47 -11.05 20.17
C VAL A 11 2.32 -11.67 21.57
N SER A 12 3.22 -11.36 22.50
CA SER A 12 3.15 -11.89 23.87
C SER A 12 1.92 -11.38 24.62
N GLU A 13 1.56 -10.10 24.44
CA GLU A 13 0.32 -9.53 24.96
C GLU A 13 -0.90 -10.27 24.38
N MET A 14 -0.92 -10.53 23.07
CA MET A 14 -2.00 -11.26 22.42
C MET A 14 -2.12 -12.69 22.96
N LEU A 15 -1.01 -13.39 23.20
CA LEU A 15 -0.99 -14.75 23.76
C LEU A 15 -1.45 -14.81 25.21
N SER A 16 -1.26 -13.73 25.98
CA SER A 16 -1.68 -13.64 27.38
C SER A 16 -3.20 -13.48 27.55
N LYS A 17 -3.92 -13.11 26.49
CA LYS A 17 -5.36 -12.88 26.50
C LYS A 17 -6.16 -14.18 26.48
N SER A 18 -7.38 -14.10 27.02
CA SER A 18 -8.37 -15.17 26.87
C SER A 18 -8.64 -15.48 25.39
N LYS A 19 -9.26 -16.63 25.12
CA LYS A 19 -9.60 -17.04 23.75
C LYS A 19 -10.57 -16.04 23.11
N GLU A 20 -11.55 -15.58 23.88
CA GLU A 20 -12.60 -14.65 23.49
C GLU A 20 -12.03 -13.24 23.23
N ASP A 21 -11.16 -12.74 24.12
CA ASP A 21 -10.52 -11.42 23.97
C ASP A 21 -9.56 -11.38 22.78
N ARG A 22 -8.89 -12.50 22.48
CA ARG A 22 -8.10 -12.64 21.26
C ARG A 22 -8.95 -12.51 20.01
N ILE A 23 -10.13 -13.14 19.97
CA ILE A 23 -11.07 -13.03 18.83
C ILE A 23 -11.48 -11.58 18.61
N VAL A 24 -11.83 -10.86 19.68
CA VAL A 24 -12.20 -9.44 19.59
C VAL A 24 -11.04 -8.61 19.04
N SER A 25 -9.84 -8.85 19.55
CA SER A 25 -8.61 -8.15 19.12
C SER A 25 -8.30 -8.42 17.64
N TYR A 26 -8.42 -9.68 17.19
CA TYR A 26 -8.26 -10.05 15.78
C TYR A 26 -9.28 -9.37 14.88
N ARG A 27 -10.56 -9.37 15.26
CA ARG A 27 -11.61 -8.71 14.46
C ARG A 27 -11.40 -7.20 14.34
N ARG A 28 -10.98 -6.56 15.42
CA ARG A 28 -10.63 -5.14 15.42
C ARG A 28 -9.45 -4.87 14.48
N PHE A 29 -8.38 -5.65 14.62
CA PHE A 29 -7.23 -5.57 13.72
C PHE A 29 -7.63 -5.74 12.26
N PHE A 30 -8.51 -6.70 11.95
CA PHE A 30 -8.98 -6.91 10.58
C PHE A 30 -9.73 -5.70 10.02
N ALA A 31 -10.56 -5.05 10.84
CA ALA A 31 -11.26 -3.84 10.45
C ALA A 31 -10.25 -2.70 10.17
N ASP A 32 -9.24 -2.54 11.02
CA ASP A 32 -8.18 -1.54 10.84
C ASP A 32 -7.35 -1.83 9.57
N LEU A 33 -7.07 -3.11 9.27
CA LEU A 33 -6.38 -3.53 8.05
C LEU A 33 -7.19 -3.19 6.79
N ARG A 34 -8.52 -3.39 6.81
CA ARG A 34 -9.40 -3.01 5.70
C ARG A 34 -9.50 -1.51 5.54
N LEU A 35 -9.56 -0.77 6.65
CA LEU A 35 -9.56 0.68 6.63
C LEU A 35 -8.24 1.23 6.06
N SER A 36 -7.10 0.64 6.42
CA SER A 36 -5.79 0.92 5.83
C SER A 36 -5.80 0.75 4.31
N ARG A 37 -6.38 -0.34 3.80
CA ARG A 37 -6.49 -0.58 2.36
C ARG A 37 -7.34 0.49 1.66
N LEU A 38 -8.41 0.94 2.29
CA LEU A 38 -9.25 2.02 1.76
C LEU A 38 -8.47 3.34 1.72
N TYR A 39 -7.76 3.69 2.79
CA TYR A 39 -6.90 4.88 2.81
C TYR A 39 -5.86 4.85 1.70
N PHE A 40 -5.21 3.69 1.49
CA PHE A 40 -4.26 3.55 0.39
C PHE A 40 -4.88 3.83 -0.98
N HIS A 41 -6.08 3.31 -1.25
CA HIS A 41 -6.77 3.63 -2.51
C HIS A 41 -7.02 5.13 -2.67
N LEU A 42 -7.47 5.79 -1.61
CA LEU A 42 -7.75 7.23 -1.64
C LEU A 42 -6.47 8.04 -1.88
N THR A 43 -5.37 7.70 -1.20
CA THR A 43 -4.04 8.28 -1.44
C THR A 43 -3.65 8.16 -2.91
N VAL A 44 -3.86 6.99 -3.51
CA VAL A 44 -3.47 6.80 -4.91
C VAL A 44 -4.36 7.60 -5.86
N LEU A 45 -5.66 7.65 -5.62
CA LEU A 45 -6.57 8.47 -6.42
C LEU A 45 -6.20 9.96 -6.33
N ASP A 46 -5.84 10.43 -5.14
CA ASP A 46 -5.37 11.80 -4.91
C ASP A 46 -4.08 12.09 -5.71
N TYR A 47 -3.10 11.19 -5.66
CA TYR A 47 -1.87 11.30 -6.46
C TYR A 47 -2.16 11.47 -7.95
N PHE A 48 -3.00 10.62 -8.54
CA PHE A 48 -3.32 10.72 -9.97
C PHE A 48 -4.10 11.98 -10.32
N SER A 49 -4.90 12.52 -9.40
CA SER A 49 -5.64 13.76 -9.62
C SER A 49 -4.74 15.00 -9.72
N GLY A 50 -3.53 14.93 -9.17
CA GLY A 50 -2.54 16.01 -9.18
C GLY A 50 -1.17 15.59 -9.71
N MET A 51 -1.13 14.64 -10.65
CA MET A 51 0.10 13.99 -11.13
C MET A 51 1.09 14.96 -11.80
N ASP A 52 0.58 16.09 -12.34
CA ASP A 52 1.40 17.13 -12.98
C ASP A 52 2.25 17.94 -11.97
N ASN A 53 1.99 17.78 -10.67
CA ASN A 53 2.75 18.45 -9.61
C ASN A 53 3.91 17.55 -9.11
N PRO A 54 5.19 17.96 -9.28
CA PRO A 54 6.35 17.20 -8.80
C PRO A 54 6.36 16.93 -7.29
N ASP A 55 5.80 17.84 -6.49
CA ASP A 55 5.71 17.68 -5.03
C ASP A 55 4.77 16.52 -4.65
N ASN A 56 3.70 16.30 -5.44
CA ASN A 56 2.80 15.17 -5.25
C ASN A 56 3.50 13.84 -5.51
N LYS A 57 4.42 13.78 -6.48
CA LYS A 57 5.20 12.57 -6.76
C LYS A 57 6.12 12.17 -5.60
N ASN A 58 6.89 13.12 -5.06
CA ASN A 58 7.80 12.84 -3.95
C ASN A 58 7.04 12.43 -2.69
N ASN A 59 5.91 13.09 -2.40
CA ASN A 59 5.05 12.74 -1.28
C ASN A 59 4.44 11.35 -1.45
N PHE A 60 3.94 11.04 -2.64
CA PHE A 60 3.34 9.74 -2.93
C PHE A 60 4.35 8.58 -2.84
N SER A 61 5.58 8.74 -3.34
CA SER A 61 6.62 7.70 -3.21
C SER A 61 6.91 7.37 -1.75
N LYS A 62 6.99 8.38 -0.88
CA LYS A 62 7.18 8.16 0.55
C LYS A 62 5.97 7.47 1.21
N GLU A 63 4.75 7.87 0.85
CA GLU A 63 3.55 7.21 1.36
C GLU A 63 3.49 5.74 0.91
N LEU A 64 3.90 5.45 -0.33
CA LEU A 64 3.97 4.08 -0.84
C LEU A 64 4.97 3.22 -0.04
N GLU A 65 6.16 3.73 0.24
CA GLU A 65 7.16 3.05 1.09
C GLU A 65 6.64 2.77 2.50
N ASP A 66 5.97 3.76 3.11
CA ASP A 66 5.32 3.62 4.42
C ASP A 66 4.25 2.49 4.39
N PHE A 67 3.43 2.43 3.33
CA PHE A 67 2.41 1.40 3.16
C PHE A 67 3.04 0.01 2.97
N VAL A 68 4.01 -0.14 2.08
CA VAL A 68 4.70 -1.42 1.85
C VAL A 68 5.29 -1.94 3.15
N SER A 69 6.03 -1.09 3.87
CA SER A 69 6.65 -1.43 5.15
C SER A 69 5.63 -1.88 6.19
N TYR A 70 4.48 -1.21 6.26
CA TYR A 70 3.40 -1.61 7.17
C TYR A 70 2.85 -3.01 6.84
N TYR A 71 2.52 -3.30 5.58
CA TYR A 71 1.94 -4.60 5.22
C TYR A 71 2.92 -5.76 5.32
N ASP A 72 4.22 -5.51 5.09
CA ASP A 72 5.25 -6.51 5.36
C ASP A 72 5.40 -6.77 6.86
N GLY A 73 5.28 -5.74 7.70
CA GLY A 73 5.19 -5.88 9.15
C GLY A 73 3.99 -6.72 9.60
N VAL A 74 2.81 -6.48 9.00
CA VAL A 74 1.60 -7.29 9.24
C VAL A 74 1.85 -8.75 8.88
N LYS A 75 2.46 -9.02 7.72
CA LYS A 75 2.77 -10.38 7.28
C LYS A 75 3.67 -11.10 8.28
N LEU A 76 4.76 -10.45 8.71
CA LEU A 76 5.67 -11.01 9.71
C LEU A 76 4.95 -11.29 11.03
N TRP A 77 4.08 -10.38 11.46
CA TRP A 77 3.28 -10.56 12.67
C TRP A 77 2.32 -11.76 12.59
N LEU A 78 1.65 -11.94 11.44
CA LEU A 78 0.80 -13.12 11.19
C LEU A 78 1.60 -14.42 11.18
N ASP A 79 2.78 -14.42 10.56
CA ASP A 79 3.67 -15.58 10.51
C ASP A 79 4.11 -15.97 11.94
N ASN A 80 4.47 -14.99 12.78
CA ASN A 80 4.80 -15.23 14.19
C ASN A 80 3.63 -15.82 14.98
N LEU A 81 2.43 -15.26 14.85
CA LEU A 81 1.24 -15.80 15.52
C LEU A 81 0.88 -17.22 15.04
N THR A 82 1.13 -17.52 13.77
CA THR A 82 0.90 -18.84 13.16
C THR A 82 1.86 -19.87 13.72
N ASN A 83 3.15 -19.53 13.83
CA ASN A 83 4.17 -20.41 14.40
C ASN A 83 3.86 -20.80 15.85
N GLU A 84 3.28 -19.88 16.62
CA GLU A 84 2.83 -20.10 18.00
C GLU A 84 1.50 -20.88 18.10
N LYS A 85 0.93 -21.35 16.97
CA LYS A 85 -0.40 -22.01 16.86
C LYS A 85 -1.53 -21.23 17.57
N SER A 86 -1.39 -19.91 17.60
CA SER A 86 -2.20 -19.05 18.46
C SER A 86 -3.30 -18.31 17.72
N ILE A 87 -3.29 -18.41 16.38
CA ILE A 87 -4.19 -17.72 15.47
C ILE A 87 -5.21 -18.70 14.88
N TYR A 88 -6.42 -18.20 14.66
CA TYR A 88 -7.43 -18.93 13.88
C TYR A 88 -7.05 -18.86 12.40
N GLU A 89 -7.00 -20.02 11.75
CA GLU A 89 -6.59 -20.13 10.34
C GLU A 89 -7.44 -19.24 9.42
N GLU A 90 -8.76 -19.20 9.64
CA GLU A 90 -9.67 -18.36 8.85
C GLU A 90 -9.29 -16.86 8.93
N PHE A 91 -8.98 -16.35 10.13
CA PHE A 91 -8.58 -14.95 10.30
C PHE A 91 -7.21 -14.66 9.68
N ARG A 92 -6.25 -15.57 9.85
CA ARG A 92 -4.94 -15.48 9.19
C ARG A 92 -5.11 -15.38 7.68
N ASP A 93 -5.89 -16.30 7.10
CA ASP A 93 -6.08 -16.39 5.66
C ASP A 93 -6.80 -15.16 5.11
N GLN A 94 -7.81 -14.64 5.82
CA GLN A 94 -8.45 -13.37 5.49
C GLN A 94 -7.44 -12.21 5.49
N CYS A 95 -6.58 -12.10 6.49
CA CYS A 95 -5.55 -11.05 6.52
C CYS A 95 -4.53 -11.21 5.38
N LEU A 96 -4.09 -12.44 5.07
CA LEU A 96 -3.18 -12.70 3.96
C LEU A 96 -3.81 -12.35 2.60
N GLN A 97 -5.12 -12.60 2.43
CA GLN A 97 -5.85 -12.18 1.23
C GLN A 97 -5.89 -10.66 1.09
N GLU A 98 -6.11 -9.92 2.18
CA GLU A 98 -6.06 -8.45 2.19
C GLU A 98 -4.67 -7.94 1.79
N ILE A 99 -3.60 -8.47 2.40
CA ILE A 99 -2.21 -8.12 2.07
C ILE A 99 -1.92 -8.41 0.59
N LYS A 100 -2.36 -9.56 0.07
CA LYS A 100 -2.17 -9.92 -1.34
C LYS A 100 -2.89 -8.95 -2.28
N ALA A 101 -4.14 -8.58 -1.97
CA ALA A 101 -4.89 -7.62 -2.76
C ALA A 101 -4.15 -6.28 -2.81
N ILE A 102 -3.62 -5.82 -1.68
CA ILE A 102 -2.86 -4.57 -1.59
C ILE A 102 -1.57 -4.62 -2.42
N LYS A 103 -0.82 -5.73 -2.36
CA LYS A 103 0.38 -5.91 -3.18
C LYS A 103 0.08 -5.83 -4.68
N VAL A 104 -1.04 -6.40 -5.12
CA VAL A 104 -1.50 -6.28 -6.52
C VAL A 104 -1.80 -4.83 -6.89
N ILE A 105 -2.45 -4.08 -5.99
CA ILE A 105 -2.78 -2.68 -6.19
C ILE A 105 -1.48 -1.84 -6.30
N ILE A 106 -0.54 -2.02 -5.37
CA ILE A 106 0.78 -1.38 -5.39
C ILE A 106 1.49 -1.64 -6.72
N GLN A 107 1.61 -2.90 -7.12
CA GLN A 107 2.27 -3.29 -8.38
C GLN A 107 1.63 -2.62 -9.60
N THR A 108 0.29 -2.62 -9.65
CA THR A 108 -0.46 -1.99 -10.74
C THR A 108 -0.13 -0.50 -10.85
N TYR A 109 0.10 0.18 -9.73
CA TYR A 109 0.43 1.60 -9.71
C TYR A 109 1.89 1.88 -10.06
N GLU A 110 2.83 1.09 -9.55
CA GLU A 110 4.23 1.18 -9.97
C GLU A 110 4.38 1.02 -11.49
N ASP A 111 3.62 0.10 -12.09
CA ASP A 111 3.64 -0.13 -13.53
C ASP A 111 3.04 1.06 -14.31
N ARG A 112 1.95 1.67 -13.82
CA ARG A 112 1.39 2.90 -14.41
C ARG A 112 2.33 4.09 -14.32
N MET A 113 3.02 4.27 -13.19
CA MET A 113 4.02 5.32 -13.04
C MET A 113 5.17 5.14 -14.04
N LYS A 114 5.66 3.89 -14.22
CA LYS A 114 6.68 3.59 -15.23
C LYS A 114 6.20 3.89 -16.66
N GLN A 115 4.95 3.54 -17.00
CA GLN A 115 4.37 3.83 -18.32
C GLN A 115 4.26 5.32 -18.62
N SER A 116 3.79 6.13 -17.65
CA SER A 116 3.70 7.59 -17.81
C SER A 116 5.06 8.26 -18.06
N LEU A 117 6.14 7.70 -17.51
CA LEU A 117 7.51 8.18 -17.75
C LEU A 117 7.96 7.91 -19.19
N THR A 118 7.67 6.73 -19.74
CA THR A 118 7.98 6.39 -21.13
C THR A 118 7.22 7.25 -22.13
N ASP A 119 5.93 7.52 -21.91
CA ASP A 119 5.11 8.32 -22.82
C ASP A 119 5.50 9.81 -22.84
N SER A 120 6.00 10.33 -21.72
CA SER A 120 6.53 11.70 -21.61
C SER A 120 7.86 11.89 -22.36
N THR A 121 8.59 10.79 -22.60
CA THR A 121 9.91 10.84 -23.27
C THR A 121 9.75 10.83 -24.80
N SER A 122 8.71 10.18 -25.32
CA SER A 122 8.43 10.05 -26.76
C SER A 122 7.74 11.26 -27.39
N THR A 123 7.23 12.23 -26.61
CA THR A 123 6.62 13.47 -27.15
C THR A 123 7.58 14.65 -27.27
N SER A 124 8.80 14.56 -26.72
CA SER A 124 9.78 15.66 -26.74
C SER A 124 10.65 15.73 -28.01
N SER A 125 10.54 14.77 -28.94
CA SER A 125 11.41 14.69 -30.14
C SER A 125 10.75 15.13 -31.45
N SER A 126 9.69 15.95 -31.44
CA SER A 126 8.98 16.33 -32.67
C SER A 126 8.55 17.79 -32.71
N THR A 127 9.47 18.74 -32.48
CA THR A 127 9.33 20.13 -32.95
C THR A 127 10.69 20.80 -33.19
N SER A 128 11.38 20.40 -34.26
CA SER A 128 12.41 21.25 -34.88
C SER A 128 12.67 20.77 -36.30
N ASP A 129 11.98 21.39 -37.27
CA ASP A 129 12.56 21.88 -38.53
C ASP A 129 11.46 22.18 -39.54
N MET A 130 10.92 23.40 -39.45
CA MET A 130 10.20 24.02 -40.55
C MET A 130 10.49 25.52 -40.58
N THR A 131 11.75 25.88 -40.83
CA THR A 131 12.08 27.20 -41.38
C THR A 131 13.31 27.09 -42.28
N SER A 132 13.09 26.99 -43.59
CA SER A 132 13.87 27.79 -44.54
C SER A 132 13.09 27.93 -45.85
N VAL A 133 12.31 29.00 -45.92
CA VAL A 133 12.01 29.67 -47.19
C VAL A 133 12.98 30.85 -47.24
N LYS A 134 13.75 30.96 -48.32
CA LYS A 134 13.89 32.20 -49.10
C LYS A 134 14.70 31.99 -50.38
N ASP A 135 14.02 32.34 -51.47
CA ASP A 135 14.41 33.00 -52.73
C ASP A 135 15.65 32.53 -53.50
#